data_AF-B9JMF1-F1
#
_entry.id   AF-B9JMF1-F1
#
_cell.length_a   1.000
_cell.length_b   1.000
_cell.length_c   1.000
_cell.angle_alpha   90.00
_cell.angle_beta   90.00
_cell.angle_gamma   90.00
#
_symmetry.space_group_name_H-M   'P 1'
#
loop_
_entity.id
_entity.type
_entity.pdbx_description
1 polymer ?
#
loop_
_entity_poly.entity_id
_entity_poly.type
_entity_poly.pdbx_seq_one_letter_code
_entity_poly.pdbx_strand_id
1 'polypeptide(L)'
;MRKITLLALAATACFAVVAPAEARDGCGIGFHRGPYGYCHPDGPRIIVVPAGPAYGAFYPGRGYWDGHRYWVHHEWWHGGWRYR
;
A
#
# COMPACT_ATOMS: atom_id res chain seq x y z
N MET A 1 -3.87 46.46 22.00
CA MET A 1 -2.48 46.22 21.52
C MET A 1 -1.76 45.17 22.36
N ARG A 2 -1.34 45.46 23.60
CA ARG A 2 -0.51 44.54 24.45
C ARG A 2 -1.05 43.12 24.63
N LYS A 3 -2.37 42.94 24.79
CA LYS A 3 -3.00 41.62 24.90
C LYS A 3 -2.89 40.80 23.62
N ILE A 4 -3.00 41.46 22.46
CA ILE A 4 -2.91 40.82 21.13
C ILE A 4 -1.46 40.41 20.89
N THR A 5 -0.50 41.25 21.27
CA THR A 5 0.94 40.92 21.16
C THR A 5 1.32 39.71 22.02
N LEU A 6 0.80 39.64 23.25
CA LEU A 6 1.03 38.49 24.14
C LEU A 6 0.41 37.20 23.58
N LEU A 7 -0.79 37.29 23.00
CA LEU A 7 -1.43 36.16 22.33
C LEU A 7 -0.64 35.67 21.12
N ALA A 8 -0.11 36.60 20.32
CA ALA A 8 0.72 36.26 19.16
C ALA A 8 2.03 35.56 19.56
N LEU A 9 2.69 36.05 20.62
CA LEU A 9 3.90 35.41 21.17
C LEU A 9 3.62 34.03 21.78
N ALA A 10 2.49 33.87 22.47
CA ALA A 10 2.10 32.57 23.01
C ALA A 10 1.83 31.56 21.89
N ALA A 11 1.15 31.98 20.81
CA ALA A 11 0.87 31.11 19.67
C ALA A 11 2.16 30.65 18.96
N THR A 12 3.11 31.55 18.69
CA THR A 12 4.39 31.18 18.08
C THR A 12 5.23 30.27 18.97
N ALA A 13 5.22 30.48 20.29
CA ALA A 13 5.89 29.59 21.23
C ALA A 13 5.30 28.16 21.21
N CYS A 14 3.97 28.04 21.08
CA CYS A 14 3.32 26.73 20.93
C CYS A 14 3.74 25.98 19.66
N PHE A 15 3.97 26.69 18.55
CA PHE A 15 4.47 26.05 17.31
C PHE A 15 5.94 25.67 17.39
N ALA A 16 6.76 26.41 18.16
CA ALA A 16 8.18 26.12 18.34
C ALA A 16 8.43 24.84 19.16
N VAL A 17 7.49 24.44 20.02
CA VAL A 17 7.59 23.20 20.82
C VAL A 17 6.97 21.98 20.14
N VAL A 18 6.40 22.12 18.94
CA VAL A 18 6.01 20.98 18.12
C VAL A 18 7.30 20.38 17.58
N ALA A 19 7.92 19.49 18.36
CA ALA A 19 8.93 18.59 17.83
C ALA A 19 8.31 17.93 16.59
N PRO A 20 9.02 17.85 15.45
CA PRO A 20 8.54 17.03 14.35
C PRO A 20 8.20 15.67 14.96
N ALA A 21 6.93 15.27 14.86
CA ALA A 21 6.58 13.89 15.11
C ALA A 21 7.39 13.11 14.10
N GLU A 22 8.55 12.62 14.55
CA GLU A 22 9.54 11.94 13.75
C GLU A 22 8.81 10.75 13.15
N ALA A 23 8.28 10.89 11.93
CA ALA A 23 7.58 9.82 11.19
C ALA A 23 8.49 8.62 10.87
N ARG A 24 9.69 8.59 11.48
CA ARG A 24 10.75 7.60 11.39
C ARG A 24 11.06 6.97 12.75
N ASP A 25 10.32 7.34 13.81
CA ASP A 25 10.64 6.96 15.19
C ASP A 25 12.13 7.20 15.55
N GLY A 26 12.76 8.22 14.94
CA GLY A 26 14.19 8.52 15.09
C GLY A 26 15.17 7.56 14.40
N CYS A 27 14.72 6.60 13.57
CA CYS A 27 15.59 5.58 12.96
C CYS A 27 16.23 5.95 11.62
N GLY A 28 15.88 7.09 11.02
CA GLY A 28 16.41 7.51 9.71
C GLY A 28 15.62 6.92 8.53
N ILE A 29 16.06 7.20 7.30
CA ILE A 29 15.39 6.73 6.07
C ILE A 29 15.73 5.26 5.80
N GLY A 30 14.73 4.43 5.53
CA GLY A 30 14.91 3.00 5.26
C GLY A 30 15.00 2.13 6.52
N PHE A 31 14.60 2.66 7.67
CA PHE A 31 14.57 1.95 8.94
C PHE A 31 13.29 2.28 9.71
N HIS A 32 12.81 1.32 10.50
CA HIS A 32 11.70 1.50 11.44
C HIS A 32 12.10 1.10 12.85
N ARG A 33 11.46 1.70 13.86
CA ARG A 33 11.68 1.32 15.27
C ARG A 33 10.90 0.05 15.59
N GLY A 34 11.60 -0.97 16.06
CA GLY A 34 11.01 -2.22 16.53
C GLY A 34 10.43 -2.09 17.94
N PRO A 35 9.69 -3.11 18.42
CA PRO A 35 9.00 -3.08 19.72
C PRO A 35 9.92 -2.85 20.92
N TYR A 36 11.18 -3.25 20.82
CA TYR A 36 12.21 -3.08 21.86
C TYR A 36 13.01 -1.77 21.71
N GLY A 37 12.60 -0.86 20.82
CA GLY A 37 13.23 0.44 20.63
C GLY A 37 14.42 0.47 19.67
N TYR A 38 14.86 -0.69 19.15
CA TYR A 38 15.94 -0.76 18.16
C TYR A 38 15.47 -0.40 16.75
N CYS A 39 16.36 0.22 15.98
CA CYS A 39 16.12 0.49 14.56
C CYS A 39 16.44 -0.74 13.71
N HIS A 40 15.46 -1.17 12.90
CA HIS A 40 15.60 -2.29 11.99
C HIS A 40 15.51 -1.80 10.54
N PRO A 41 16.29 -2.37 9.62
CA PRO A 41 16.16 -2.04 8.21
C PRO A 41 14.76 -2.42 7.72
N ASP A 42 14.18 -1.55 6.89
CA ASP A 42 12.94 -1.86 6.20
C ASP A 42 13.15 -3.08 5.31
N GLY A 43 12.20 -4.01 5.35
CA GLY A 43 12.25 -5.22 4.52
C GLY A 43 12.18 -4.89 3.03
N PRO A 44 12.39 -5.90 2.15
CA PRO A 44 12.22 -5.72 0.72
C PRO A 44 10.83 -5.13 0.43
N ARG A 45 10.79 -4.10 -0.42
CA ARG A 45 9.54 -3.48 -0.86
C ARG A 45 8.69 -4.56 -1.54
N ILE A 46 7.58 -4.95 -0.91
CA ILE A 46 6.58 -5.81 -1.54
C ILE A 46 5.84 -4.97 -2.57
N ILE A 47 6.14 -5.17 -3.85
CA ILE A 47 5.35 -4.61 -4.96
C ILE A 47 4.24 -5.62 -5.24
N VAL A 48 3.02 -5.33 -4.77
CA VAL A 48 1.84 -6.10 -5.18
C VAL A 48 1.43 -5.60 -6.57
N VAL A 49 1.89 -6.29 -7.61
CA VAL A 49 1.35 -6.10 -8.97
C VAL A 49 -0.01 -6.79 -9.01
N PRO A 50 -1.12 -6.10 -9.33
CA PRO A 50 -2.39 -6.77 -9.57
C PRO A 50 -2.18 -7.78 -10.70
N ALA A 51 -2.24 -9.07 -10.37
CA ALA A 51 -2.21 -10.10 -11.39
C ALA A 51 -3.52 -9.98 -12.18
N GLY A 52 -3.41 -9.62 -13.46
CA GLY A 52 -4.54 -9.66 -14.39
C GLY A 52 -5.08 -11.09 -14.55
N PRO A 53 -6.24 -11.26 -15.21
CA PRO A 53 -6.79 -12.58 -15.42
C PRO A 53 -5.82 -13.50 -16.19
N ALA A 54 -5.65 -14.73 -15.71
CA ALA A 54 -4.76 -15.72 -16.31
C ALA A 54 -5.46 -16.42 -17.47
N TYR A 55 -4.80 -16.50 -18.62
CA TYR A 55 -5.26 -17.29 -19.76
C TYR A 55 -5.42 -18.75 -19.30
N GLY A 56 -6.56 -19.37 -19.55
CA GLY A 56 -6.77 -20.75 -19.09
C GLY A 56 -7.53 -20.88 -17.78
N ALA A 57 -7.56 -19.84 -16.95
CA ALA A 57 -8.10 -19.95 -15.60
C ALA A 57 -9.62 -19.79 -15.56
N PHE A 58 -10.29 -20.62 -14.77
CA PHE A 58 -11.70 -20.48 -14.44
C PHE A 58 -11.90 -19.48 -13.31
N TYR A 59 -12.78 -18.52 -13.53
CA TYR A 59 -13.19 -17.53 -12.53
C TYR A 59 -14.65 -17.77 -12.14
N PRO A 60 -14.92 -18.13 -10.87
CA PRO A 60 -16.29 -18.33 -10.39
C PRO A 60 -17.19 -17.13 -10.71
N GLY A 61 -18.35 -17.40 -11.31
CA GLY A 61 -19.32 -16.37 -11.73
C GLY A 61 -18.99 -15.63 -13.03
N ARG A 62 -17.85 -15.92 -13.68
CA ARG A 62 -17.48 -15.32 -14.97
C ARG A 62 -17.24 -16.38 -16.05
N GLY A 63 -16.53 -17.46 -15.71
CA GLY A 63 -16.08 -18.48 -16.65
C GLY A 63 -14.57 -18.45 -16.90
N TYR A 64 -14.13 -19.09 -17.97
CA TYR A 64 -12.73 -19.16 -18.37
C TYR A 64 -12.27 -17.92 -19.13
N TRP A 65 -11.05 -17.43 -18.87
CA TRP A 65 -10.49 -16.25 -19.54
C TRP A 65 -9.58 -16.62 -20.74
N ASP A 66 -9.80 -15.94 -21.87
CA ASP A 66 -9.06 -16.12 -23.13
C ASP A 66 -8.24 -14.89 -23.58
N GLY A 67 -7.98 -13.95 -22.66
CA GLY A 67 -7.30 -12.69 -22.99
C GLY A 67 -8.23 -11.55 -23.43
N HIS A 68 -9.48 -11.84 -23.80
CA HIS A 68 -10.41 -10.84 -24.31
C HIS A 68 -11.79 -10.89 -23.64
N ARG A 69 -12.30 -12.08 -23.33
CA ARG A 69 -13.61 -12.28 -22.69
C ARG A 69 -13.65 -13.53 -21.82
N TYR A 70 -14.75 -13.68 -21.09
CA TYR A 70 -15.05 -14.85 -20.29
C TYR A 70 -16.00 -15.83 -20.99
N TRP A 71 -15.74 -17.12 -20.84
CA TRP A 71 -16.54 -18.22 -21.41
C TRP A 71 -17.08 -19.16 -20.34
N VAL A 72 -18.41 -19.29 -20.26
CA VAL A 72 -19.08 -20.02 -19.16
C VAL A 72 -19.01 -21.55 -19.32
N HIS A 73 -18.88 -22.05 -20.55
CA HIS A 73 -18.97 -23.47 -20.89
C HIS A 73 -17.79 -23.94 -21.73
N HIS A 74 -16.57 -23.53 -21.39
CA HIS A 74 -15.35 -23.88 -22.13
C HIS A 74 -14.42 -24.66 -21.21
N GLU A 75 -13.55 -25.55 -21.71
CA GLU A 75 -12.45 -26.11 -20.91
C GLU A 75 -11.17 -26.22 -21.75
N TRP A 76 -10.01 -26.17 -21.09
CA TRP A 76 -8.72 -26.34 -21.74
C TRP A 76 -8.44 -27.83 -21.96
N TRP A 77 -8.33 -28.27 -23.21
CA TRP A 77 -8.14 -29.66 -23.61
C TRP A 77 -7.12 -29.77 -24.74
N HIS A 78 -6.07 -30.59 -24.55
CA HIS A 78 -4.98 -30.82 -25.53
C HIS A 78 -4.42 -29.57 -26.22
N GLY A 79 -4.15 -28.50 -25.47
CA GLY A 79 -3.52 -27.29 -26.01
C GLY A 79 -4.49 -26.33 -26.71
N GLY A 80 -5.79 -26.53 -26.53
CA GLY A 80 -6.82 -25.62 -27.04
C GLY A 80 -8.03 -25.53 -26.13
N TRP A 81 -8.91 -24.61 -26.48
CA TRP A 81 -10.20 -24.41 -25.83
C TRP A 81 -11.27 -25.23 -26.57
N ARG A 82 -12.07 -26.03 -25.83
CA ARG A 82 -13.32 -26.65 -26.36
C ARG A 82 -14.57 -26.39 -25.51
N TYR A 83 -15.73 -26.19 -26.14
CA TYR A 83 -16.99 -26.04 -25.42
C TYR A 83 -17.46 -27.36 -24.81
N ARG A 84 -18.19 -27.28 -23.69
CA ARG A 84 -18.78 -28.41 -22.97
C ARG A 84 -20.27 -28.22 -22.72
#